data_AF-X6LQ74-F1
#
_entry.id   AF-X6LQ74-F1
#
_cell.length_a   1.000
_cell.length_b   1.000
_cell.length_c   1.000
_cell.angle_alpha   90.00
_cell.angle_beta   90.00
_cell.angle_gamma   90.00
#
_symmetry.space_group_name_H-M   'P 1'
#
loop_
_entity.id
_entity.type
_entity.pdbx_description
1 polymer ?
#
loop_
_entity_poly.entity_id
_entity_poly.type
_entity_poly.pdbx_seq_one_letter_code
_entity_poly.pdbx_strand_id
1 'polypeptide(L)'
;SLKTWFNEDDFEESTPINCYHRKALWLLTESRLSLLPDSCRNEFETCLKSKSEYFDFNNECWNDKDRNQLGLCIRNPPWSLDWFLKLIFKDSIQQEISPSDVSVDEKEEKTFRPSPVANESISIRMGLLIGQLRQCISYAKWKDILINHQNMDILKKIWSFIQDTMKTLMKDIKENEINFTLCEFLKADENETHIKELSNSFDQQAWSTTIEKFNKFKKWEAILQQLLSMKYLEEVPSDLELLHEFLKDPKNFYLSKAELQFGNELKLLECFQDEFQAMIAREKNQAFRIKWNNCKAQFQNWKCLQMNVQPNRSNLTLDLKNQLSHFVEKTAKKTIRRIMTAWRHVANTESRIQAQPSKLIKDYLQNTYFFSEELNFFPHQLFTWDYCITGYSFVVLCYENLETKDINSAPTATIDFMEVFEHANSQWQKGAKSSEQWETKFNTLWELHVTWQKFKQGIETIRKHHRAKDKITNDEKWEILQEKFDMSKQLIEDNANMSIEDAIRNYNWCVEYFGDIKECVHIFDLIVNNEQKIQTIASNE
;
A
#
# COMPACT_ATOMS: atom_id res chain seq x y z
N SER A 1 46.28 -20.00 -36.60
CA SER A 1 46.56 -18.55 -36.68
C SER A 1 46.02 -17.89 -35.42
N LEU A 2 46.44 -16.67 -35.06
CA LEU A 2 45.91 -15.98 -33.87
C LEU A 2 44.38 -15.77 -33.99
N LYS A 3 43.91 -15.52 -35.21
CA LYS A 3 42.49 -15.50 -35.57
C LYS A 3 41.79 -16.84 -35.35
N THR A 4 42.44 -17.97 -35.64
CA THR A 4 41.88 -19.30 -35.37
C THR A 4 41.76 -19.51 -33.86
N TRP A 5 42.84 -19.28 -33.11
CA TRP A 5 42.88 -19.43 -31.65
C TRP A 5 41.84 -18.56 -30.92
N PHE A 6 41.69 -17.30 -31.36
CA PHE A 6 40.69 -16.41 -30.75
C PHE A 6 39.26 -16.91 -30.94
N ASN A 7 39.00 -17.59 -32.06
CA ASN A 7 37.69 -18.14 -32.43
C ASN A 7 37.50 -19.62 -32.04
N GLU A 8 38.51 -20.31 -31.51
CA GLU A 8 38.41 -21.69 -30.99
C GLU A 8 37.79 -21.70 -29.58
N ASP A 9 36.89 -22.63 -29.27
CA ASP A 9 36.14 -22.66 -28.00
C ASP A 9 36.96 -23.15 -26.77
N ASP A 10 38.24 -23.48 -26.96
CA ASP A 10 39.07 -24.27 -26.03
C ASP A 10 39.64 -23.51 -24.80
N PHE A 11 38.85 -22.65 -24.16
CA PHE A 11 39.26 -22.00 -22.89
C PHE A 11 38.53 -22.65 -21.69
N GLU A 12 39.06 -23.79 -21.21
CA GLU A 12 38.61 -24.61 -20.05
C GLU A 12 37.09 -24.97 -20.03
N GLU A 13 36.81 -26.28 -19.90
CA GLU A 13 35.51 -26.98 -20.06
C GLU A 13 34.32 -26.56 -19.16
N SER A 14 34.33 -25.39 -18.53
CA SER A 14 33.22 -24.92 -17.68
C SER A 14 32.77 -23.49 -17.94
N THR A 15 33.27 -22.82 -18.99
CA THR A 15 32.91 -21.42 -19.25
C THR A 15 31.96 -21.25 -20.44
N PRO A 16 31.02 -20.28 -20.39
CA PRO A 16 30.14 -20.00 -21.51
C PRO A 16 30.95 -19.68 -22.78
N ILE A 17 30.54 -20.25 -23.90
CA ILE A 17 31.16 -20.21 -25.24
C ILE A 17 31.46 -18.76 -25.73
N ASN A 18 30.95 -17.73 -25.06
CA ASN A 18 31.00 -16.33 -25.48
C ASN A 18 31.85 -15.38 -24.59
N CYS A 19 32.71 -15.87 -23.70
CA CYS A 19 33.54 -15.04 -22.79
C CYS A 19 34.82 -14.47 -23.46
N TYR A 20 34.69 -13.77 -24.59
CA TYR A 20 35.82 -13.24 -25.36
C TYR A 20 36.72 -12.27 -24.58
N HIS A 21 36.18 -11.61 -23.54
CA HIS A 21 36.94 -10.73 -22.65
C HIS A 21 38.04 -11.46 -21.88
N ARG A 22 37.84 -12.72 -21.46
CA ARG A 22 38.87 -13.48 -20.72
C ARG A 22 40.06 -13.84 -21.59
N LYS A 23 39.81 -14.24 -22.84
CA LYS A 23 40.88 -14.46 -23.84
C LYS A 23 41.65 -13.17 -24.11
N ALA A 24 40.94 -12.04 -24.20
CA ALA A 24 41.55 -10.74 -24.37
C ALA A 24 42.43 -10.38 -23.16
N LEU A 25 41.89 -10.51 -21.94
CA LEU A 25 42.64 -10.27 -20.70
C LEU A 25 43.87 -11.18 -20.58
N TRP A 26 43.75 -12.46 -20.93
CA TRP A 26 44.89 -13.39 -20.91
C TRP A 26 46.03 -12.93 -21.82
N LEU A 27 45.72 -12.42 -23.03
CA LEU A 27 46.73 -11.88 -23.94
C LEU A 27 47.30 -10.52 -23.48
N LEU A 28 46.47 -9.71 -22.83
CA LEU A 28 46.86 -8.37 -22.32
C LEU A 28 47.69 -8.45 -21.03
N THR A 29 47.46 -9.48 -20.21
CA THR A 29 48.18 -9.71 -18.96
C THR A 29 49.63 -10.11 -19.23
N GLU A 30 50.56 -9.67 -18.37
CA GLU A 30 52.01 -9.98 -18.46
C GLU A 30 52.69 -9.53 -19.77
N SER A 31 52.10 -8.58 -20.49
CA SER A 31 52.65 -8.08 -21.76
C SER A 31 52.83 -9.15 -22.83
N ARG A 32 52.09 -10.28 -22.79
CA ARG A 32 52.21 -11.36 -23.79
C ARG A 32 51.99 -10.86 -25.22
N LEU A 33 51.13 -9.87 -25.38
CA LEU A 33 50.90 -9.19 -26.65
C LEU A 33 52.14 -8.43 -27.19
N SER A 34 53.03 -7.91 -26.34
CA SER A 34 54.23 -7.20 -26.79
C SER A 34 55.26 -8.15 -27.42
N LEU A 35 55.18 -9.44 -27.07
CA LEU A 35 56.00 -10.52 -27.64
C LEU A 35 55.53 -10.94 -29.04
N LEU A 36 54.35 -10.51 -29.49
CA LEU A 36 53.80 -10.85 -30.80
C LEU A 36 54.30 -9.89 -31.90
N PRO A 37 54.47 -10.36 -33.15
CA PRO A 37 54.75 -9.48 -34.30
C PRO A 37 53.64 -8.44 -34.52
N ASP A 38 53.99 -7.29 -35.11
CA ASP A 38 53.03 -6.19 -35.39
C ASP A 38 51.82 -6.64 -36.22
N SER A 39 52.02 -7.51 -37.21
CA SER A 39 50.95 -8.07 -38.03
C SER A 39 49.93 -8.85 -37.19
N CYS A 40 50.40 -9.62 -36.20
CA CYS A 40 49.55 -10.39 -35.29
C CYS A 40 48.80 -9.47 -34.32
N ARG A 41 49.43 -8.39 -33.83
CA ARG A 41 48.78 -7.39 -32.99
C ARG A 41 47.62 -6.70 -33.70
N ASN A 42 47.83 -6.27 -34.94
CA ASN A 42 46.80 -5.63 -35.75
C ASN A 42 45.61 -6.56 -36.04
N GLU A 43 45.90 -7.84 -36.32
CA GLU A 43 44.85 -8.86 -36.52
C GLU A 43 44.07 -9.12 -35.23
N PHE A 44 44.73 -9.16 -34.07
CA PHE A 44 44.09 -9.29 -32.76
C PHE A 44 43.12 -8.15 -32.46
N GLU A 45 43.57 -6.90 -32.61
CA GLU A 45 42.69 -5.73 -32.42
C GLU A 45 41.48 -5.76 -33.34
N THR A 46 41.68 -6.16 -34.61
CA THR A 46 40.60 -6.27 -35.59
C THR A 46 39.59 -7.34 -35.16
N CYS A 47 40.05 -8.48 -34.66
CA CYS A 47 39.20 -9.52 -34.09
C CYS A 47 38.38 -8.98 -32.91
N LEU A 48 39.01 -8.30 -31.95
CA LEU A 48 38.31 -7.73 -30.79
C LEU A 48 37.26 -6.68 -31.19
N LYS A 49 37.61 -5.78 -32.11
CA LYS A 49 36.69 -4.77 -32.65
C LYS A 49 35.49 -5.44 -33.36
N SER A 50 35.72 -6.49 -34.13
CA SER A 50 34.66 -7.26 -34.81
C SER A 50 33.72 -8.00 -33.84
N LYS A 51 34.18 -8.23 -32.61
CA LYS A 51 33.42 -8.90 -31.52
C LYS A 51 33.02 -7.92 -30.41
N SER A 52 33.02 -6.61 -30.68
CA SER A 52 32.80 -5.57 -29.67
C SER A 52 31.52 -5.74 -28.85
N GLU A 53 30.46 -6.32 -29.42
CA GLU A 53 29.18 -6.61 -28.75
C GLU A 53 29.31 -7.57 -27.56
N TYR A 54 30.37 -8.39 -27.50
CA TYR A 54 30.61 -9.32 -26.39
C TYR A 54 31.38 -8.71 -25.23
N PHE A 55 31.89 -7.49 -25.38
CA PHE A 55 32.75 -6.84 -24.39
C PHE A 55 32.00 -5.89 -23.46
N ASP A 56 30.69 -5.74 -23.63
CA ASP A 56 29.86 -4.85 -22.83
C ASP A 56 30.10 -5.06 -21.33
N PHE A 57 30.30 -3.96 -20.61
CA PHE A 57 30.57 -3.94 -19.18
C PHE A 57 29.40 -4.50 -18.35
N ASN A 58 28.18 -4.52 -18.92
CA ASN A 58 26.98 -5.12 -18.34
C ASN A 58 26.85 -6.63 -18.61
N ASN A 59 27.80 -7.24 -19.33
CA ASN A 59 27.80 -8.67 -19.55
C ASN A 59 28.04 -9.41 -18.22
N GLU A 60 27.10 -10.29 -17.83
CA GLU A 60 27.16 -11.09 -16.60
C GLU A 60 28.43 -11.97 -16.50
N CYS A 61 29.14 -12.16 -17.61
CA CYS A 61 30.38 -12.94 -17.65
C CYS A 61 31.57 -12.27 -16.94
N TRP A 62 31.50 -10.96 -16.62
CA TRP A 62 32.53 -10.25 -15.86
C TRP A 62 32.43 -10.54 -14.35
N ASN A 63 33.31 -11.40 -13.85
CA ASN A 63 33.45 -11.64 -12.41
C ASN A 63 34.53 -10.74 -11.78
N ASP A 64 34.67 -10.77 -10.45
CA ASP A 64 35.66 -9.95 -9.73
C ASP A 64 37.10 -10.30 -10.10
N LYS A 65 37.39 -11.56 -10.44
CA LYS A 65 38.73 -11.99 -10.90
C LYS A 65 39.07 -11.32 -12.24
N ASP A 66 38.12 -11.31 -13.18
CA ASP A 66 38.29 -10.70 -14.51
C ASP A 66 38.50 -9.18 -14.38
N ARG A 67 37.71 -8.51 -13.53
CA ARG A 67 37.87 -7.09 -13.21
C ARG A 67 39.24 -6.79 -12.58
N ASN A 68 39.65 -7.57 -11.57
CA ASN A 68 40.95 -7.40 -10.94
C ASN A 68 42.11 -7.61 -11.92
N GLN A 69 41.99 -8.58 -12.84
CA GLN A 69 42.97 -8.77 -13.92
C GLN A 69 43.02 -7.56 -14.86
N LEU A 70 41.88 -6.98 -15.22
CA LEU A 70 41.86 -5.74 -16.00
C LEU A 70 42.59 -4.60 -15.26
N GLY A 71 42.34 -4.43 -13.96
CA GLY A 71 43.02 -3.42 -13.14
C GLY A 71 44.54 -3.58 -13.14
N LEU A 72 45.04 -4.82 -13.07
CA LEU A 72 46.48 -5.11 -13.20
C LEU A 72 47.02 -4.74 -14.58
N CYS A 73 46.27 -5.01 -15.65
CA CYS A 73 46.64 -4.63 -17.01
C CYS A 73 46.72 -3.11 -17.18
N ILE A 74 45.82 -2.35 -16.55
CA ILE A 74 45.80 -0.89 -16.63
C ILE A 74 46.97 -0.26 -15.84
N ARG A 75 47.40 -0.88 -14.73
CA ARG A 75 48.49 -0.36 -13.89
C ARG A 75 49.85 -0.38 -14.59
N ASN A 76 50.12 -1.46 -15.32
CA ASN A 76 51.36 -1.66 -16.07
C ASN A 76 51.02 -1.90 -17.55
N PRO A 77 50.48 -0.88 -18.24
CA PRO A 77 49.96 -1.09 -19.58
C PRO A 77 51.14 -1.36 -20.52
N PRO A 78 51.13 -2.44 -21.31
CA PRO A 78 52.19 -2.67 -22.30
C PRO A 78 52.17 -1.63 -23.44
N TRP A 79 51.09 -0.83 -23.55
CA TRP A 79 50.69 0.03 -24.68
C TRP A 79 49.38 0.78 -24.34
N SER A 80 48.91 1.74 -25.16
CA SER A 80 47.65 2.49 -24.89
C SER A 80 46.44 1.54 -24.90
N LEU A 81 45.83 1.34 -23.72
CA LEU A 81 44.63 0.53 -23.53
C LEU A 81 43.32 1.29 -23.81
N ASP A 82 43.39 2.54 -24.27
CA ASP A 82 42.20 3.37 -24.50
C ASP A 82 41.22 2.72 -25.48
N TRP A 83 41.73 2.12 -26.56
CA TRP A 83 40.88 1.47 -27.56
C TRP A 83 40.14 0.25 -26.98
N PHE A 84 40.75 -0.48 -26.03
CA PHE A 84 40.13 -1.64 -25.39
C PHE A 84 39.07 -1.22 -24.38
N LEU A 85 39.35 -0.17 -23.60
CA LEU A 85 38.36 0.42 -22.70
C LEU A 85 37.15 0.99 -23.45
N LYS A 86 37.34 1.53 -24.67
CA LYS A 86 36.23 1.94 -25.55
C LYS A 86 35.36 0.76 -26.01
N LEU A 87 35.89 -0.46 -26.06
CA LEU A 87 35.10 -1.65 -26.37
C LEU A 87 34.25 -2.07 -25.17
N ILE A 88 34.80 -1.95 -23.96
CA ILE A 88 34.11 -2.30 -22.72
C ILE A 88 33.01 -1.28 -22.38
N PHE A 89 33.32 0.01 -22.51
CA PHE A 89 32.44 1.12 -22.14
C PHE A 89 31.83 1.81 -23.37
N LYS A 90 31.52 1.03 -24.41
CA LYS A 90 31.09 1.51 -25.73
C LYS A 90 29.86 2.41 -25.66
N ASP A 91 28.87 2.05 -24.85
CA ASP A 91 27.60 2.78 -24.72
C ASP A 91 27.69 4.01 -23.81
N SER A 92 28.70 4.05 -22.94
CA SER A 92 29.01 5.18 -22.06
C SER A 92 29.38 6.46 -22.82
N ILE A 93 29.82 6.31 -24.08
CA ILE A 93 30.37 7.40 -24.92
C ILE A 93 29.28 8.01 -25.83
N GLN A 94 28.22 7.27 -26.14
CA GLN A 94 27.16 7.72 -27.05
C GLN A 94 25.96 8.37 -26.33
N GLN A 95 25.83 8.18 -25.01
CA GLN A 95 24.75 8.76 -24.20
C GLN A 95 25.07 10.13 -23.57
N GLU A 96 26.16 10.81 -23.98
CA GLU A 96 26.29 12.27 -23.79
C GLU A 96 25.23 12.95 -24.67
N ILE A 97 23.97 12.91 -24.22
CA ILE A 97 22.82 13.54 -24.87
C ILE A 97 23.03 15.05 -24.82
N SER A 98 22.95 15.67 -25.99
CA SER A 98 22.96 17.11 -26.20
C SER A 98 22.07 17.84 -25.19
N PRO A 99 22.58 18.86 -24.48
CA PRO A 99 21.73 19.78 -23.75
C PRO A 99 21.03 20.65 -24.79
N SER A 100 19.79 20.34 -25.15
CA SER A 100 18.95 21.33 -25.82
C SER A 100 18.48 22.30 -24.76
N ASP A 101 19.02 23.52 -24.81
CA ASP A 101 18.56 24.69 -24.06
C ASP A 101 17.04 24.82 -24.15
N VAL A 102 16.35 24.55 -23.05
CA VAL A 102 14.98 25.04 -22.85
C VAL A 102 15.05 26.08 -21.75
N SER A 103 15.35 27.32 -22.14
CA SER A 103 15.12 28.49 -21.30
C SER A 103 13.62 28.67 -21.14
N VAL A 104 13.07 28.32 -19.98
CA VAL A 104 11.70 28.70 -19.61
C VAL A 104 11.78 29.98 -18.79
N ASP A 105 11.26 31.05 -19.38
CA ASP A 105 11.14 32.38 -18.80
C ASP A 105 10.29 32.33 -17.52
N GLU A 106 10.86 32.72 -16.38
CA GLU A 106 10.15 32.85 -15.12
C GLU A 106 9.44 34.20 -15.07
N LYS A 107 8.12 34.19 -15.31
CA LYS A 107 7.17 35.17 -14.75
C LYS A 107 5.77 34.57 -14.82
N GLU A 108 5.19 34.21 -13.67
CA GLU A 108 3.94 34.82 -13.20
C GLU A 108 3.36 34.19 -11.92
N GLU A 109 2.50 34.99 -11.32
CA GLU A 109 2.01 35.04 -9.97
C GLU A 109 0.84 34.07 -9.68
N LYS A 110 0.82 33.58 -8.43
CA LYS A 110 -0.31 33.11 -7.61
C LYS A 110 -1.65 32.82 -8.32
N THR A 111 -1.91 31.54 -8.59
CA THR A 111 -3.22 30.89 -8.34
C THR A 111 -3.02 29.37 -8.18
N PHE A 112 -3.55 28.80 -7.10
CA PHE A 112 -3.37 27.40 -6.69
C PHE A 112 -4.17 26.41 -7.56
N ARG A 113 -3.73 26.21 -8.80
CA ARG A 113 -3.91 24.94 -9.52
C ARG A 113 -2.57 24.61 -10.21
N PRO A 114 -2.02 23.40 -10.05
CA PRO A 114 -0.84 23.02 -10.82
C PRO A 114 -1.21 23.02 -12.30
N SER A 115 -0.60 23.91 -13.07
CA SER A 115 -0.70 23.91 -14.53
C SER A 115 -0.14 22.58 -15.07
N PRO A 116 -0.77 21.95 -16.08
CA PRO A 116 -0.26 20.73 -16.71
C PRO A 116 1.22 20.83 -17.12
N VAL A 117 1.66 22.04 -17.50
CA VAL A 117 3.02 22.33 -17.99
C VAL A 117 4.09 22.18 -16.90
N ALA A 118 3.77 22.50 -15.64
CA ALA A 118 4.72 22.38 -14.53
C ALA A 118 4.91 20.92 -14.07
N ASN A 119 3.91 20.07 -14.28
CA ASN A 119 3.96 18.66 -13.92
C ASN A 119 4.76 17.83 -14.94
N GLU A 120 4.68 18.21 -16.22
CA GLU A 120 5.42 17.57 -17.31
C GLU A 120 6.93 17.80 -17.19
N SER A 121 7.36 19.01 -16.79
CA SER A 121 8.78 19.33 -16.59
C SER A 121 9.41 18.56 -15.42
N ILE A 122 8.67 18.36 -14.32
CA ILE A 122 9.13 17.52 -13.18
C ILE A 122 9.32 16.08 -13.63
N SER A 123 8.33 15.53 -14.35
CA SER A 123 8.37 14.16 -14.85
C SER A 123 9.58 13.91 -15.78
N ILE A 124 9.82 14.84 -16.71
CA ILE A 124 10.96 14.77 -17.63
C ILE A 124 12.30 14.84 -16.88
N ARG A 125 12.46 15.82 -15.97
CA ARG A 125 13.69 15.96 -15.17
C ARG A 125 13.97 14.70 -14.35
N MET A 126 12.95 14.15 -13.69
CA MET A 126 13.09 12.95 -12.86
C MET A 126 13.35 11.70 -13.71
N GLY A 127 12.73 11.59 -14.88
CA GLY A 127 13.00 10.53 -15.85
C GLY A 127 14.45 10.55 -16.34
N LEU A 128 14.99 11.73 -16.64
CA LEU A 128 16.40 11.90 -17.01
C LEU A 128 17.34 11.47 -15.88
N LEU A 129 17.09 11.92 -14.65
CA LEU A 129 17.91 11.54 -13.49
C LEU A 129 17.84 10.03 -13.23
N ILE A 130 16.67 9.40 -13.34
CA ILE A 130 16.52 7.94 -13.23
C ILE A 130 17.34 7.22 -14.31
N GLY A 131 17.33 7.71 -15.55
CA GLY A 131 18.15 7.17 -16.64
C GLY A 131 19.65 7.22 -16.31
N GLN A 132 20.12 8.38 -15.83
CA GLN A 132 21.51 8.57 -15.40
C GLN A 132 21.87 7.67 -14.22
N LEU A 133 20.99 7.52 -13.24
CA LEU A 133 21.21 6.66 -12.08
C LEU A 133 21.26 5.17 -12.46
N ARG A 134 20.40 4.71 -13.38
CA ARG A 134 20.49 3.34 -13.92
C ARG A 134 21.86 3.08 -14.53
N GLN A 135 22.35 4.03 -15.32
CA GLN A 135 23.68 3.95 -15.91
C GLN A 135 24.78 3.95 -14.82
N CYS A 136 24.68 4.81 -13.81
CA CYS A 136 25.64 4.82 -12.69
C CYS A 136 25.68 3.48 -11.95
N ILE A 137 24.51 2.92 -11.61
CA ILE A 137 24.38 1.64 -10.90
C ILE A 137 25.02 0.51 -11.70
N SER A 138 24.88 0.54 -13.03
CA SER A 138 25.52 -0.44 -13.91
C SER A 138 27.05 -0.43 -13.83
N TYR A 139 27.66 0.69 -13.40
CA TYR A 139 29.09 0.79 -13.12
C TYR A 139 29.50 0.44 -11.68
N ALA A 140 28.57 0.12 -10.78
CA ALA A 140 28.88 -0.12 -9.36
C ALA A 140 29.98 -1.17 -9.15
N LYS A 141 29.90 -2.29 -9.89
CA LYS A 141 30.89 -3.38 -9.84
C LYS A 141 32.26 -2.99 -10.39
N TRP A 142 32.35 -1.88 -11.12
CA TRP A 142 33.58 -1.35 -11.74
C TRP A 142 34.23 -0.23 -10.91
N LYS A 143 33.65 0.14 -9.76
CA LYS A 143 34.08 1.27 -8.92
C LYS A 143 35.58 1.30 -8.65
N ASP A 144 36.18 0.19 -8.24
CA ASP A 144 37.60 0.17 -7.88
C ASP A 144 38.51 0.46 -9.08
N ILE A 145 38.15 -0.06 -10.26
CA ILE A 145 38.90 0.22 -11.50
C ILE A 145 38.76 1.68 -11.88
N LEU A 146 37.54 2.23 -11.78
CA LEU A 146 37.28 3.62 -12.07
C LEU A 146 38.11 4.51 -11.15
N ILE A 147 38.07 4.32 -9.83
CA ILE A 147 38.80 5.16 -8.86
C ILE A 147 40.32 5.03 -9.00
N ASN A 148 40.84 3.81 -9.14
CA ASN A 148 42.28 3.56 -9.08
C ASN A 148 43.03 3.93 -10.36
N HIS A 149 42.32 4.12 -11.48
CA HIS A 149 42.93 4.33 -12.80
C HIS A 149 42.44 5.61 -13.50
N GLN A 150 42.33 6.70 -12.74
CA GLN A 150 41.93 8.03 -13.22
C GLN A 150 42.93 8.70 -14.18
N ASN A 151 44.07 8.07 -14.44
CA ASN A 151 45.03 8.49 -15.48
C ASN A 151 44.53 8.21 -16.90
N MET A 152 43.52 7.34 -17.06
CA MET A 152 42.90 7.04 -18.34
C MET A 152 41.66 7.94 -18.55
N ASP A 153 41.62 8.68 -19.65
CA ASP A 153 40.58 9.70 -19.89
C ASP A 153 39.16 9.13 -19.86
N ILE A 154 38.95 7.91 -20.38
CA ILE A 154 37.63 7.26 -20.40
C ILE A 154 37.14 6.95 -18.98
N LEU A 155 38.00 6.36 -18.15
CA LEU A 155 37.64 6.00 -16.77
C LEU A 155 37.44 7.26 -15.92
N LYS A 156 38.25 8.29 -16.16
CA LYS A 156 38.09 9.61 -15.55
C LYS A 156 36.73 10.21 -15.90
N LYS A 157 36.35 10.24 -17.18
CA LYS A 157 35.05 10.75 -17.63
C LYS A 157 33.87 10.00 -17.01
N ILE A 158 33.91 8.67 -17.00
CA ILE A 158 32.85 7.85 -16.39
C ILE A 158 32.74 8.14 -14.88
N TRP A 159 33.87 8.20 -14.18
CA TRP A 159 33.87 8.51 -12.75
C TRP A 159 33.34 9.92 -12.46
N SER A 160 33.74 10.92 -13.26
CA SER A 160 33.20 12.28 -13.18
C SER A 160 31.67 12.28 -13.38
N PHE A 161 31.17 11.59 -14.40
CA PHE A 161 29.72 11.45 -14.65
C PHE A 161 28.98 10.84 -13.44
N ILE A 162 29.53 9.78 -12.84
CA ILE A 162 28.96 9.17 -11.63
C ILE A 162 28.92 10.19 -10.50
N GLN A 163 30.03 10.90 -10.24
CA GLN A 163 30.10 11.87 -9.15
C GLN A 163 29.16 13.06 -9.37
N ASP A 164 29.04 13.56 -10.60
CA ASP A 164 28.13 14.66 -10.94
C ASP A 164 26.66 14.24 -10.80
N THR A 165 26.33 13.00 -11.18
CA THR A 165 24.99 12.43 -11.01
C THR A 165 24.65 12.25 -9.52
N MET A 166 25.58 11.67 -8.73
CA MET A 166 25.39 11.51 -7.28
C MET A 166 25.26 12.85 -6.57
N LYS A 167 26.03 13.86 -6.98
CA LYS A 167 25.95 15.22 -6.45
C LYS A 167 24.59 15.84 -6.74
N THR A 168 24.07 15.67 -7.96
CA THR A 168 22.72 16.11 -8.34
C THR A 168 21.66 15.42 -7.48
N LEU A 169 21.73 14.09 -7.34
CA LEU A 169 20.80 13.35 -6.47
C LEU A 169 20.84 13.85 -5.02
N MET A 170 22.04 14.02 -4.44
CA MET A 170 22.17 14.50 -3.05
C MET A 170 21.68 15.95 -2.89
N LYS A 171 21.86 16.79 -3.91
CA LYS A 171 21.32 18.15 -3.94
C LYS A 171 19.79 18.10 -3.93
N ASP A 172 19.19 17.33 -4.83
CA ASP A 172 17.73 17.22 -4.94
C ASP A 172 17.10 16.66 -3.66
N ILE A 173 17.76 15.71 -2.99
CA ILE A 173 17.36 15.20 -1.68
C ILE A 173 17.38 16.31 -0.62
N LYS A 174 18.47 17.07 -0.53
CA LYS A 174 18.62 18.17 0.45
C LYS A 174 17.61 19.30 0.23
N GLU A 175 17.33 19.59 -1.03
CA GLU A 175 16.36 20.61 -1.43
C GLU A 175 14.90 20.11 -1.38
N ASN A 176 14.69 18.83 -1.02
CA ASN A 176 13.40 18.14 -1.01
C ASN A 176 12.68 18.15 -2.36
N GLU A 177 13.44 18.08 -3.46
CA GLU A 177 12.96 18.04 -4.85
C GLU A 177 12.85 16.61 -5.39
N ILE A 178 12.60 15.63 -4.53
CA ILE A 178 12.45 14.22 -4.90
C ILE A 178 10.97 13.88 -5.03
N ASN A 179 10.60 13.23 -6.14
CA ASN A 179 9.25 12.73 -6.37
C ASN A 179 9.11 11.23 -6.02
N PHE A 180 7.89 10.73 -6.09
CA PHE A 180 7.58 9.33 -5.78
C PHE A 180 8.29 8.33 -6.71
N THR A 181 8.32 8.60 -8.02
CA THR A 181 8.93 7.69 -9.00
C THR A 181 10.42 7.51 -8.76
N LEU A 182 11.13 8.59 -8.43
CA LEU A 182 12.53 8.50 -8.07
C LEU A 182 12.69 7.70 -6.76
N CYS A 183 11.90 7.96 -5.72
CA CYS A 183 11.96 7.16 -4.49
C CYS A 183 11.68 5.67 -4.72
N GLU A 184 10.70 5.31 -5.55
CA GLU A 184 10.43 3.92 -5.94
C GLU A 184 11.65 3.29 -6.61
N PHE A 185 12.29 4.00 -7.54
CA PHE A 185 13.52 3.55 -8.18
C PHE A 185 14.66 3.37 -7.17
N LEU A 186 14.86 4.34 -6.27
CA LEU A 186 15.91 4.29 -5.24
C LEU A 186 15.71 3.13 -4.27
N LYS A 187 14.45 2.73 -4.02
CA LYS A 187 14.08 1.62 -3.13
C LYS A 187 14.01 0.26 -3.79
N ALA A 188 14.07 0.19 -5.12
CA ALA A 188 14.02 -1.06 -5.84
C ALA A 188 15.35 -1.83 -5.71
N ASP A 189 15.25 -3.14 -5.50
CA ASP A 189 16.36 -4.10 -5.55
C ASP A 189 17.59 -3.67 -4.72
N GLU A 190 18.78 -3.71 -5.33
CA GLU A 190 20.06 -3.34 -4.72
C GLU A 190 20.44 -1.87 -5.02
N ASN A 191 19.54 -1.07 -5.61
CA ASN A 191 19.84 0.29 -6.05
C ASN A 191 20.31 1.19 -4.90
N GLU A 192 19.65 1.11 -3.74
CA GLU A 192 20.04 1.87 -2.54
C GLU A 192 21.48 1.53 -2.12
N THR A 193 21.86 0.25 -2.16
CA THR A 193 23.21 -0.21 -1.82
C THR A 193 24.24 0.35 -2.80
N HIS A 194 24.00 0.19 -4.10
CA HIS A 194 24.92 0.67 -5.13
C HIS A 194 25.07 2.20 -5.14
N ILE A 195 23.99 2.94 -4.92
CA ILE A 195 24.05 4.41 -4.83
C ILE A 195 24.88 4.85 -3.62
N LYS A 196 24.69 4.20 -2.47
CA LYS A 196 25.51 4.46 -1.27
C LYS A 196 26.99 4.15 -1.51
N GLU A 197 27.28 3.06 -2.22
CA GLU A 197 28.65 2.68 -2.56
C GLU A 197 29.31 3.66 -3.52
N LEU A 198 28.57 4.18 -4.51
CA LEU A 198 29.10 5.09 -5.53
C LEU A 198 29.25 6.54 -5.07
N SER A 199 28.51 6.96 -4.04
CA SER A 199 28.52 8.32 -3.53
C SER A 199 29.69 8.57 -2.56
N ASN A 200 30.56 9.53 -2.91
CA ASN A 200 31.65 9.94 -2.02
C ASN A 200 31.19 10.80 -0.83
N SER A 201 30.02 11.46 -0.94
CA SER A 201 29.48 12.37 0.06
C SER A 201 27.99 12.10 0.27
N PHE A 202 27.69 10.91 0.79
CA PHE A 202 26.32 10.49 1.03
C PHE A 202 25.75 11.14 2.30
N ASP A 203 24.69 11.91 2.17
CA ASP A 203 23.98 12.48 3.32
C ASP A 203 22.97 11.47 3.85
N GLN A 204 23.42 10.64 4.79
CA GLN A 204 22.58 9.58 5.38
C GLN A 204 21.34 10.14 6.08
N GLN A 205 21.43 11.33 6.68
CA GLN A 205 20.30 11.94 7.40
C GLN A 205 19.23 12.42 6.43
N ALA A 206 19.61 13.23 5.43
CA ALA A 206 18.67 13.74 4.43
C ALA A 206 18.02 12.61 3.62
N TRP A 207 18.81 11.57 3.29
CA TRP A 207 18.29 10.34 2.67
C TRP A 207 17.24 9.67 3.54
N SER A 208 17.57 9.39 4.80
CA SER A 208 16.67 8.66 5.71
C SER A 208 15.36 9.41 5.92
N THR A 209 15.42 10.74 6.11
CA THR A 209 14.23 11.59 6.23
C THR A 209 13.37 11.56 4.98
N THR A 210 13.97 11.62 3.77
CA THR A 210 13.22 11.57 2.51
C THR A 210 12.53 10.22 2.33
N ILE A 211 13.24 9.13 2.61
CA ILE A 211 12.71 7.77 2.54
C ILE A 211 11.59 7.54 3.56
N GLU A 212 11.71 8.08 4.78
CA GLU A 212 10.67 7.97 5.80
C GLU A 212 9.36 8.64 5.34
N LYS A 213 9.45 9.82 4.72
CA LYS A 213 8.29 10.49 4.12
C LYS A 213 7.62 9.65 3.04
N PHE A 214 8.43 9.10 2.12
CA PHE A 214 7.92 8.20 1.08
C PHE A 214 7.22 6.97 1.68
N ASN A 215 7.86 6.32 2.67
CA ASN A 215 7.30 5.16 3.36
C ASN A 215 5.99 5.49 4.10
N LYS A 216 5.88 6.70 4.67
CA LYS A 216 4.64 7.17 5.30
C LYS A 216 3.48 7.19 4.31
N PHE A 217 3.68 7.74 3.11
CA PHE A 217 2.64 7.71 2.06
C PHE A 217 2.31 6.29 1.61
N LYS A 218 3.30 5.44 1.36
CA LYS A 218 3.08 4.03 0.97
C LYS A 218 2.34 3.23 2.04
N LYS A 219 2.64 3.46 3.31
CA LYS A 219 1.91 2.87 4.44
C LYS A 219 0.41 3.22 4.37
N TRP A 220 0.11 4.50 4.16
CA TRP A 220 -1.28 4.96 4.12
C TRP A 220 -2.03 4.51 2.87
N GLU A 221 -1.36 4.48 1.72
CA GLU A 221 -1.87 3.85 0.50
C GLU A 221 -2.32 2.40 0.76
N ALA A 222 -1.43 1.59 1.36
CA ALA A 222 -1.71 0.20 1.67
C ALA A 222 -2.88 0.03 2.66
N ILE A 223 -2.94 0.85 3.73
CA ILE A 223 -4.02 0.79 4.72
C ILE A 223 -5.36 1.14 4.08
N LEU A 224 -5.43 2.22 3.28
CA LEU A 224 -6.67 2.62 2.63
C LEU A 224 -7.15 1.58 1.63
N GLN A 225 -6.25 1.06 0.80
CA GLN A 225 -6.56 -0.02 -0.15
C GLN A 225 -7.10 -1.27 0.56
N GLN A 226 -6.49 -1.66 1.69
CA GLN A 226 -6.97 -2.79 2.49
C GLN A 226 -8.39 -2.53 3.02
N LEU A 227 -8.64 -1.41 3.67
CA LEU A 227 -9.95 -1.08 4.25
C LEU A 227 -11.07 -1.03 3.20
N LEU A 228 -10.77 -0.50 2.00
CA LEU A 228 -11.68 -0.50 0.85
C LEU A 228 -11.94 -1.92 0.33
N SER A 229 -10.89 -2.73 0.15
CA SER A 229 -11.02 -4.12 -0.32
C SER A 229 -11.82 -5.01 0.64
N MET A 230 -11.70 -4.74 1.94
CA MET A 230 -12.41 -5.44 3.01
C MET A 230 -13.88 -4.99 3.15
N LYS A 231 -14.27 -3.93 2.42
CA LYS A 231 -15.59 -3.26 2.48
C LYS A 231 -15.94 -2.67 3.85
N TYR A 232 -14.92 -2.39 4.67
CA TYR A 232 -15.14 -1.55 5.84
C TYR A 232 -15.47 -0.12 5.41
N LEU A 233 -14.78 0.38 4.40
CA LEU A 233 -15.11 1.62 3.69
C LEU A 233 -15.87 1.21 2.42
N GLU A 234 -17.14 1.58 2.31
CA GLU A 234 -17.93 1.36 1.07
C GLU A 234 -17.42 2.25 -0.06
N GLU A 235 -17.09 3.49 0.31
CA GLU A 235 -16.52 4.52 -0.54
C GLU A 235 -15.38 5.19 0.23
N VAL A 236 -14.54 5.93 -0.50
CA VAL A 236 -13.48 6.72 0.11
C VAL A 236 -14.11 7.82 0.95
N PRO A 237 -13.72 7.99 2.22
CA PRO A 237 -14.20 9.09 3.04
C PRO A 237 -13.95 10.45 2.37
N SER A 238 -14.93 11.35 2.42
CA SER A 238 -14.89 12.64 1.73
C SER A 238 -13.71 13.52 2.14
N ASP A 239 -13.24 13.36 3.38
CA ASP A 239 -12.08 14.05 3.95
C ASP A 239 -10.73 13.43 3.52
N LEU A 240 -10.74 12.31 2.80
CA LEU A 240 -9.57 11.62 2.28
C LEU A 240 -9.58 11.46 0.74
N GLU A 241 -10.65 11.89 0.05
CA GLU A 241 -10.81 11.75 -1.40
C GLU A 241 -9.62 12.32 -2.18
N LEU A 242 -9.18 13.54 -1.86
CA LEU A 242 -8.06 14.18 -2.56
C LEU A 242 -6.73 13.44 -2.36
N LEU A 243 -6.46 12.97 -1.15
CA LEU A 243 -5.28 12.16 -0.85
C LEU A 243 -5.35 10.82 -1.59
N HIS A 244 -6.51 10.17 -1.61
CA HIS A 244 -6.69 8.90 -2.29
C HIS A 244 -6.51 9.03 -3.81
N GLU A 245 -7.08 10.05 -4.44
CA GLU A 245 -6.85 10.32 -5.88
C GLU A 245 -5.38 10.61 -6.18
N PHE A 246 -4.70 11.35 -5.30
CA PHE A 246 -3.26 11.57 -5.41
C PHE A 246 -2.45 10.26 -5.34
N LEU A 247 -2.76 9.39 -4.38
CA LEU A 247 -2.04 8.14 -4.17
C LEU A 247 -2.17 7.16 -5.35
N LYS A 248 -3.21 7.29 -6.20
CA LYS A 248 -3.33 6.49 -7.43
C LYS A 248 -2.26 6.83 -8.47
N ASP A 249 -1.82 8.08 -8.55
CA ASP A 249 -0.79 8.50 -9.51
C ASP A 249 0.09 9.65 -8.95
N PRO A 250 1.03 9.35 -8.03
CA PRO A 250 1.80 10.38 -7.34
C PRO A 250 3.02 10.87 -8.13
N LYS A 251 3.19 10.43 -9.40
CA LYS A 251 4.44 10.54 -10.17
C LYS A 251 4.94 11.98 -10.37
N ASN A 252 4.03 12.94 -10.43
CA ASN A 252 4.35 14.33 -10.80
C ASN A 252 4.45 15.29 -9.62
N PHE A 253 4.51 14.78 -8.38
CA PHE A 253 4.62 15.62 -7.19
C PHE A 253 5.91 15.35 -6.41
N TYR A 254 6.55 16.43 -5.97
CA TYR A 254 7.58 16.35 -4.95
C TYR A 254 6.97 15.92 -3.62
N LEU A 255 7.69 15.04 -2.90
CA LEU A 255 7.25 14.51 -1.61
C LEU A 255 6.98 15.61 -0.58
N SER A 256 7.82 16.64 -0.53
CA SER A 256 7.65 17.79 0.36
C SER A 256 6.39 18.59 0.07
N LYS A 257 6.07 18.81 -1.21
CA LYS A 257 4.84 19.50 -1.63
C LYS A 257 3.61 18.67 -1.31
N ALA A 258 3.67 17.36 -1.55
CA ALA A 258 2.59 16.44 -1.20
C ALA A 258 2.35 16.42 0.33
N GLU A 259 3.41 16.36 1.14
CA GLU A 259 3.31 16.37 2.60
C GLU A 259 2.68 17.67 3.12
N LEU A 260 3.03 18.82 2.53
CA LEU A 260 2.41 20.10 2.87
C LEU A 260 0.94 20.15 2.44
N GLN A 261 0.64 19.69 1.23
CA GLN A 261 -0.70 19.73 0.64
C GLN A 261 -1.68 18.82 1.39
N PHE A 262 -1.26 17.60 1.73
CA PHE A 262 -2.09 16.59 2.39
C PHE A 262 -1.81 16.48 3.89
N GLY A 263 -1.19 17.49 4.49
CA GLY A 263 -0.77 17.44 5.89
C GLY A 263 -1.93 17.25 6.86
N ASN A 264 -3.13 17.69 6.49
CA ASN A 264 -4.34 17.52 7.29
C ASN A 264 -4.87 16.08 7.22
N GLU A 265 -4.99 15.54 6.02
CA GLU A 265 -5.41 14.16 5.74
C GLU A 265 -4.45 13.15 6.37
N LEU A 266 -3.14 13.42 6.28
CA LEU A 266 -2.11 12.59 6.92
C LEU A 266 -2.24 12.60 8.45
N LYS A 267 -2.50 13.76 9.07
CA LYS A 267 -2.73 13.86 10.52
C LYS A 267 -3.99 13.10 10.94
N LEU A 268 -5.06 13.18 10.15
CA LEU A 268 -6.29 12.45 10.39
C LEU A 268 -6.05 10.94 10.37
N LEU A 269 -5.30 10.46 9.37
CA LEU A 269 -4.92 9.05 9.27
C LEU A 269 -4.04 8.60 10.44
N GLU A 270 -3.04 9.40 10.82
CA GLU A 270 -2.19 9.15 11.98
C GLU A 270 -2.98 9.08 13.29
N CYS A 271 -4.00 9.92 13.43
CA CYS A 271 -4.85 9.97 14.61
C CYS A 271 -5.67 8.70 14.83
N PHE A 272 -6.08 8.03 13.73
CA PHE A 272 -6.88 6.81 13.76
C PHE A 272 -6.07 5.55 13.40
N GLN A 273 -4.74 5.63 13.48
CA GLN A 273 -3.87 4.54 13.06
C GLN A 273 -4.20 3.23 13.76
N ASP A 274 -4.39 3.28 15.08
CA ASP A 274 -4.61 2.09 15.89
C ASP A 274 -5.98 1.47 15.58
N GLU A 275 -7.01 2.29 15.36
CA GLU A 275 -8.34 1.86 14.95
C GLU A 275 -8.31 1.19 13.58
N PHE A 276 -7.68 1.81 12.59
CA PHE A 276 -7.53 1.22 11.25
C PHE A 276 -6.80 -0.12 11.28
N GLN A 277 -5.68 -0.21 12.02
CA GLN A 277 -4.95 -1.45 12.18
C GLN A 277 -5.80 -2.52 12.88
N ALA A 278 -6.59 -2.11 13.88
CA ALA A 278 -7.45 -3.04 14.61
C ALA A 278 -8.68 -3.47 13.79
N MET A 279 -9.13 -2.67 12.80
CA MET A 279 -10.12 -3.09 11.80
C MET A 279 -9.54 -4.15 10.87
N ILE A 280 -8.34 -3.90 10.33
CA ILE A 280 -7.61 -4.82 9.45
C ILE A 280 -7.35 -6.16 10.18
N ALA A 281 -6.84 -6.10 11.41
CA ALA A 281 -6.56 -7.32 12.20
C ALA A 281 -7.82 -8.16 12.51
N ARG A 282 -9.00 -7.52 12.54
CA ARG A 282 -10.29 -8.19 12.78
C ARG A 282 -11.01 -8.61 11.50
N GLU A 283 -10.41 -8.41 10.32
CA GLU A 283 -11.01 -8.76 9.03
C GLU A 283 -11.62 -10.17 9.01
N LYS A 284 -10.88 -11.16 9.53
CA LYS A 284 -11.28 -12.58 9.52
C LYS A 284 -12.30 -12.94 10.60
N ASN A 285 -12.61 -12.03 11.52
CA ASN A 285 -13.55 -12.28 12.60
C ASN A 285 -14.98 -11.93 12.14
N GLN A 286 -15.75 -12.96 11.77
CA GLN A 286 -17.11 -12.77 11.28
C GLN A 286 -18.04 -12.15 12.33
N ALA A 287 -17.82 -12.45 13.62
CA ALA A 287 -18.61 -11.88 14.72
C ALA A 287 -18.48 -10.35 14.74
N PHE A 288 -17.25 -9.88 14.58
CA PHE A 288 -16.96 -8.46 14.47
C PHE A 288 -17.58 -7.86 13.20
N ARG A 289 -17.50 -8.53 12.04
CA ARG A 289 -18.13 -8.05 10.79
C ARG A 289 -19.64 -7.86 10.93
N ILE A 290 -20.34 -8.82 11.53
CA ILE A 290 -21.78 -8.71 11.77
C ILE A 290 -22.09 -7.56 12.73
N LYS A 291 -21.28 -7.40 13.79
CA LYS A 291 -21.42 -6.24 14.67
C LYS A 291 -21.19 -4.95 13.89
N TRP A 292 -20.12 -4.84 13.13
CA TRP A 292 -19.82 -3.70 12.26
C TRP A 292 -21.00 -3.36 11.34
N ASN A 293 -21.52 -4.32 10.57
CA ASN A 293 -22.64 -4.11 9.64
C ASN A 293 -23.91 -3.67 10.37
N ASN A 294 -24.23 -4.29 11.51
CA ASN A 294 -25.37 -3.87 12.33
C ASN A 294 -25.19 -2.44 12.87
N CYS A 295 -24.01 -2.11 13.36
CA CYS A 295 -23.68 -0.77 13.87
C CYS A 295 -23.75 0.28 12.76
N LYS A 296 -23.28 -0.09 11.56
CA LYS A 296 -23.32 0.75 10.36
C LYS A 296 -24.76 1.02 9.91
N ALA A 297 -25.60 -0.02 9.84
CA ALA A 297 -27.02 0.10 9.50
C ALA A 297 -27.77 0.94 10.55
N GLN A 298 -27.38 0.83 11.82
CA GLN A 298 -27.98 1.59 12.91
C GLN A 298 -27.34 2.95 13.15
N PHE A 299 -26.34 3.35 12.35
CA PHE A 299 -25.63 4.62 12.53
C PHE A 299 -26.61 5.79 12.67
N GLN A 300 -27.72 5.77 11.92
CA GLN A 300 -28.76 6.80 11.93
C GLN A 300 -29.57 6.86 13.24
N ASN A 301 -29.75 5.73 13.92
CA ASN A 301 -30.65 5.57 15.07
C ASN A 301 -29.96 5.70 16.43
N TRP A 302 -28.64 5.87 16.44
CA TRP A 302 -27.89 5.82 17.68
C TRP A 302 -27.81 7.16 18.40
N LYS A 303 -28.12 7.09 19.69
CA LYS A 303 -27.85 8.15 20.66
C LYS A 303 -26.36 8.42 20.69
N CYS A 304 -25.98 9.69 20.89
CA CYS A 304 -24.61 10.07 21.15
C CYS A 304 -24.00 9.15 22.21
N LEU A 305 -22.80 8.66 21.92
CA LEU A 305 -22.08 7.74 22.79
C LEU A 305 -21.85 8.33 24.19
N GLN A 306 -22.01 7.49 25.20
CA GLN A 306 -21.56 7.83 26.55
C GLN A 306 -20.03 7.86 26.60
N MET A 307 -19.47 8.88 27.24
CA MET A 307 -18.04 8.92 27.58
C MET A 307 -17.77 7.93 28.71
N ASN A 308 -16.74 7.10 28.55
CA ASN A 308 -16.29 6.14 29.56
C ASN A 308 -15.09 6.70 30.37
N VAL A 309 -15.12 8.00 30.69
CA VAL A 309 -14.04 8.70 31.41
C VAL A 309 -14.58 9.18 32.75
N GLN A 310 -13.76 9.09 33.81
CA GLN A 310 -14.15 9.59 35.13
C GLN A 310 -14.48 11.08 35.06
N PRO A 311 -15.62 11.52 35.65
CA PRO A 311 -16.02 12.92 35.56
C PRO A 311 -15.01 13.83 36.25
N ASN A 312 -14.65 14.92 35.55
CA ASN A 312 -13.90 16.00 36.16
C ASN A 312 -14.79 16.70 37.22
N ARG A 313 -14.17 17.18 38.31
CA ARG A 313 -14.91 17.76 39.45
C ARG A 313 -15.46 19.17 39.19
N SER A 314 -15.20 19.75 38.02
CA SER A 314 -15.54 21.14 37.72
C SER A 314 -16.96 21.30 37.15
N ASN A 315 -17.74 22.17 37.78
CA ASN A 315 -19.07 22.56 37.31
C ASN A 315 -18.97 23.63 36.22
N LEU A 316 -19.76 23.50 35.16
CA LEU A 316 -19.82 24.51 34.09
C LEU A 316 -20.28 25.86 34.64
N THR A 317 -19.56 26.92 34.28
CA THR A 317 -19.99 28.31 34.52
C THR A 317 -21.24 28.63 33.69
N LEU A 318 -22.00 29.65 34.11
CA LEU A 318 -23.18 30.10 33.35
C LEU A 318 -22.81 30.52 31.93
N ASP A 319 -21.67 31.19 31.78
CA ASP A 319 -21.15 31.62 30.48
C ASP A 319 -20.86 30.43 29.55
N LEU A 320 -20.15 29.40 30.04
CA LEU A 320 -19.87 28.20 29.24
C LEU A 320 -21.14 27.44 28.87
N LYS A 321 -22.13 27.37 29.76
CA LYS A 321 -23.44 26.78 29.43
C LYS A 321 -24.12 27.54 28.29
N ASN A 322 -24.13 28.87 28.34
CA ASN A 322 -24.70 29.68 27.27
C ASN A 322 -23.98 29.47 25.94
N GLN A 323 -22.64 29.41 25.95
CA GLN A 323 -21.86 29.12 24.74
C GLN A 323 -22.14 27.72 24.18
N LEU A 324 -22.21 26.69 25.03
CA LEU A 324 -22.52 25.32 24.61
C LEU A 324 -23.97 25.17 24.10
N SER A 325 -24.94 25.87 24.70
CA SER A 325 -26.31 25.93 24.16
C SER A 325 -26.33 26.60 22.80
N HIS A 326 -25.65 27.74 22.66
CA HIS A 326 -25.56 28.45 21.40
C HIS A 326 -24.92 27.59 20.29
N PHE A 327 -23.87 26.85 20.63
CA PHE A 327 -23.25 25.84 19.76
C PHE A 327 -24.29 24.83 19.25
N VAL A 328 -25.08 24.23 20.15
CA VAL A 328 -26.07 23.22 19.78
C VAL A 328 -27.22 23.81 18.95
N GLU A 329 -27.62 25.05 19.21
CA GLU A 329 -28.69 25.74 18.48
C GLU A 329 -28.29 26.19 17.08
N LYS A 330 -27.04 26.63 16.89
CA LYS A 330 -26.57 27.22 15.62
C LYS A 330 -25.85 26.26 14.70
N THR A 331 -25.43 25.11 15.20
CA THR A 331 -24.67 24.12 14.42
C THR A 331 -25.59 23.05 13.84
N ALA A 332 -25.34 22.64 12.60
CA ALA A 332 -26.09 21.53 12.01
C ALA A 332 -25.90 20.24 12.82
N LYS A 333 -26.97 19.46 13.00
CA LYS A 333 -26.94 18.22 13.82
C LYS A 333 -25.84 17.24 13.42
N LYS A 334 -25.61 17.08 12.10
CA LYS A 334 -24.54 16.22 11.56
C LYS A 334 -23.17 16.68 12.06
N THR A 335 -22.90 17.98 12.01
CA THR A 335 -21.65 18.59 12.49
C THR A 335 -21.51 18.47 14.01
N ILE A 336 -22.59 18.69 14.78
CA ILE A 336 -22.56 18.48 16.24
C ILE A 336 -22.16 17.05 16.56
N ARG A 337 -22.75 16.06 15.90
CA ARG A 337 -22.43 14.65 16.10
C ARG A 337 -20.96 14.35 15.82
N ARG A 338 -20.42 14.83 14.69
CA ARG A 338 -18.99 14.68 14.36
C ARG A 338 -18.09 15.29 15.44
N ILE A 339 -18.39 16.50 15.90
CA ILE A 339 -17.65 17.19 16.97
C ILE A 339 -17.69 16.37 18.26
N MET A 340 -18.86 15.86 18.63
CA MET A 340 -18.99 15.01 19.82
C MET A 340 -18.20 13.70 19.69
N THR A 341 -18.20 13.06 18.52
CA THR A 341 -17.42 11.84 18.27
C THR A 341 -15.91 12.11 18.41
N ALA A 342 -15.40 13.16 17.76
CA ALA A 342 -14.00 13.56 17.87
C ALA A 342 -13.62 13.94 19.31
N TRP A 343 -14.49 14.67 20.00
CA TRP A 343 -14.28 15.06 21.40
C TRP A 343 -14.20 13.85 22.33
N ARG A 344 -15.07 12.88 22.15
CA ARG A 344 -15.01 11.64 22.91
C ARG A 344 -13.74 10.84 22.62
N HIS A 345 -13.30 10.77 21.36
CA HIS A 345 -12.03 10.13 21.01
C HIS A 345 -10.86 10.82 21.72
N VAL A 346 -10.76 12.15 21.62
CA VAL A 346 -9.76 12.95 22.34
C VAL A 346 -9.78 12.67 23.84
N ALA A 347 -10.97 12.66 24.47
CA ALA A 347 -11.11 12.38 25.90
C ALA A 347 -10.59 11.00 26.29
N ASN A 348 -10.87 9.97 25.49
CA ASN A 348 -10.42 8.61 25.73
C ASN A 348 -8.91 8.46 25.53
N THR A 349 -8.33 9.18 24.57
CA THR A 349 -6.90 9.10 24.22
C THR A 349 -6.05 9.89 25.23
N GLU A 350 -6.40 11.15 25.49
CA GLU A 350 -5.64 12.04 26.39
C GLU A 350 -5.76 11.65 27.87
N SER A 351 -6.88 11.04 28.29
CA SER A 351 -7.01 10.50 29.65
C SER A 351 -6.00 9.40 29.96
N ARG A 352 -5.39 8.78 28.94
CA ARG A 352 -4.31 7.80 29.09
C ARG A 352 -2.92 8.44 29.21
N ILE A 353 -2.75 9.69 28.78
CA ILE A 353 -1.43 10.34 28.59
C ILE A 353 -1.17 11.49 29.59
N GLN A 354 -2.08 11.72 30.55
CA GLN A 354 -2.07 12.87 31.49
C GLN A 354 -2.26 14.22 30.77
N ALA A 355 -3.50 14.53 30.42
CA ALA A 355 -3.89 15.81 29.82
C ALA A 355 -3.47 17.03 30.67
N GLN A 356 -3.13 18.14 30.01
CA GLN A 356 -2.88 19.41 30.68
C GLN A 356 -4.22 20.14 31.00
N PRO A 357 -4.53 20.40 32.28
CA PRO A 357 -5.83 20.97 32.69
C PRO A 357 -6.19 22.30 32.02
N SER A 358 -5.19 23.12 31.70
CA SER A 358 -5.35 24.48 31.15
C SER A 358 -5.52 24.54 29.64
N LYS A 359 -5.28 23.43 28.90
CA LYS A 359 -5.38 23.44 27.45
C LYS A 359 -6.85 23.44 27.00
N LEU A 360 -7.16 24.21 25.96
CA LEU A 360 -8.51 24.33 25.44
C LEU A 360 -8.91 23.07 24.68
N ILE A 361 -10.14 22.59 24.89
CA ILE A 361 -10.68 21.43 24.15
C ILE A 361 -10.72 21.72 22.65
N LYS A 362 -11.02 22.98 22.28
CA LYS A 362 -10.99 23.41 20.89
C LYS A 362 -9.64 23.13 20.22
N ASP A 363 -8.53 23.36 20.92
CA ASP A 363 -7.17 23.17 20.37
C ASP A 363 -6.84 21.70 20.11
N TYR A 364 -7.51 20.77 20.82
CA TYR A 364 -7.38 19.34 20.58
C TYR A 364 -8.22 18.87 19.38
N LEU A 365 -9.38 19.48 19.18
CA LEU A 365 -10.29 19.17 18.08
C LEU A 365 -9.81 19.79 16.76
N GLN A 366 -9.40 21.05 16.84
CA GLN A 366 -8.87 21.85 15.75
C GLN A 366 -7.48 21.32 15.39
N ASN A 367 -7.16 21.32 14.09
CA ASN A 367 -5.91 20.81 13.50
C ASN A 367 -5.77 19.28 13.40
N THR A 368 -6.62 18.50 14.08
CA THR A 368 -6.59 17.02 14.03
C THR A 368 -7.82 16.43 13.32
N TYR A 369 -9.03 16.91 13.64
CA TYR A 369 -10.28 16.33 13.12
C TYR A 369 -11.10 17.30 12.26
N PHE A 370 -10.96 18.60 12.52
CA PHE A 370 -11.72 19.64 11.82
C PHE A 370 -10.75 20.61 11.15
N PHE A 371 -10.79 20.63 9.82
CA PHE A 371 -9.91 21.43 8.95
C PHE A 371 -10.63 22.61 8.30
N SER A 372 -11.89 22.84 8.67
CA SER A 372 -12.77 23.87 8.13
C SER A 372 -13.45 24.68 9.24
N GLU A 373 -14.37 25.57 8.85
CA GLU A 373 -15.23 26.39 9.72
C GLU A 373 -16.26 25.59 10.57
N GLU A 374 -16.14 24.26 10.62
CA GLU A 374 -17.04 23.37 11.40
C GLU A 374 -17.08 23.69 12.90
N LEU A 375 -16.04 24.34 13.45
CA LEU A 375 -15.98 24.75 14.86
C LEU A 375 -16.39 26.22 15.10
N ASN A 376 -17.00 26.91 14.13
CA ASN A 376 -17.33 28.34 14.23
C ASN A 376 -18.17 28.72 15.46
N PHE A 377 -19.12 27.87 15.86
CA PHE A 377 -19.97 28.12 17.03
C PHE A 377 -19.51 27.36 18.27
N PHE A 378 -18.48 26.51 18.18
CA PHE A 378 -17.94 25.79 19.32
C PHE A 378 -17.26 26.75 20.30
N PRO A 379 -17.30 26.54 21.63
CA PRO A 379 -16.69 27.48 22.59
C PRO A 379 -15.20 27.73 22.31
N HIS A 380 -14.83 29.00 22.16
CA HIS A 380 -13.47 29.43 21.79
C HIS A 380 -12.60 29.81 22.98
N GLN A 381 -13.21 30.26 24.08
CA GLN A 381 -12.52 30.78 25.25
C GLN A 381 -13.01 30.04 26.49
N LEU A 382 -12.12 29.84 27.46
CA LEU A 382 -12.44 29.29 28.79
C LEU A 382 -12.91 27.82 28.83
N PHE A 383 -13.06 27.15 27.68
CA PHE A 383 -13.44 25.74 27.62
C PHE A 383 -12.24 24.81 27.68
N THR A 384 -11.69 24.68 28.88
CA THR A 384 -10.50 23.88 29.19
C THR A 384 -10.84 22.41 29.46
N TRP A 385 -9.80 21.58 29.54
CA TRP A 385 -9.92 20.16 29.83
C TRP A 385 -10.72 19.85 31.10
N ASP A 386 -10.63 20.70 32.13
CA ASP A 386 -11.38 20.54 33.38
C ASP A 386 -12.90 20.48 33.17
N TYR A 387 -13.41 21.08 32.10
CA TYR A 387 -14.82 21.06 31.75
C TYR A 387 -15.19 19.99 30.72
N CYS A 388 -14.26 19.14 30.29
CA CYS A 388 -14.44 18.17 29.21
C CYS A 388 -15.65 17.25 29.41
N ILE A 389 -15.71 16.51 30.52
CA ILE A 389 -16.80 15.54 30.74
C ILE A 389 -18.13 16.24 31.04
N THR A 390 -18.11 17.27 31.88
CA THR A 390 -19.32 18.02 32.27
C THR A 390 -19.92 18.77 31.08
N GLY A 391 -19.07 19.36 30.24
CA GLY A 391 -19.42 20.03 28.99
C GLY A 391 -20.01 19.07 27.96
N TYR A 392 -19.37 17.91 27.76
CA TYR A 392 -19.88 16.88 26.86
C TYR A 392 -21.27 16.41 27.30
N SER A 393 -21.43 16.12 28.59
CA SER A 393 -22.71 15.68 29.17
C SER A 393 -23.80 16.73 28.99
N PHE A 394 -23.47 18.01 29.15
CA PHE A 394 -24.39 19.12 28.90
C PHE A 394 -24.82 19.18 27.42
N VAL A 395 -23.88 19.05 26.49
CA VAL A 395 -24.18 19.02 25.05
C VAL A 395 -25.06 17.82 24.69
N VAL A 396 -24.80 16.63 25.25
CA VAL A 396 -25.66 15.44 25.06
C VAL A 396 -27.11 15.76 25.45
N LEU A 397 -27.32 16.35 26.64
CA LEU A 397 -28.66 16.73 27.11
C LEU A 397 -29.33 17.73 26.16
N CYS A 398 -28.60 18.75 25.71
CA CYS A 398 -29.13 19.72 24.75
C CYS A 398 -29.44 19.07 23.39
N TYR A 399 -28.60 18.14 22.93
CA TYR A 399 -28.75 17.46 21.65
C TYR A 399 -29.95 16.50 21.63
N GLU A 400 -30.17 15.73 22.71
CA GLU A 400 -31.32 14.83 22.84
C GLU A 400 -32.67 15.58 22.77
N ASN A 401 -32.69 16.86 23.15
CA ASN A 401 -33.89 17.70 23.11
C ASN A 401 -34.21 18.28 21.71
N LEU A 402 -33.35 18.08 20.70
CA LEU A 402 -33.60 18.59 19.34
C LEU A 402 -34.51 17.63 18.55
N GLU A 403 -35.64 18.11 18.01
CA GLU A 403 -36.58 17.31 17.18
C GLU A 403 -35.88 16.52 16.06
N THR A 404 -36.04 15.20 16.05
CA THR A 404 -35.44 14.27 15.06
C THR A 404 -36.17 14.35 13.71
N LYS A 405 -35.82 15.33 12.88
CA LYS A 405 -36.14 15.28 11.44
C LYS A 405 -34.93 14.75 10.69
N ASP A 406 -35.14 13.59 10.05
CA ASP A 406 -34.29 12.83 9.13
C ASP A 406 -32.82 13.26 9.01
N ILE A 407 -31.94 12.64 9.81
CA ILE A 407 -30.52 12.53 9.46
C ILE A 407 -30.35 11.23 8.67
N ASN A 408 -30.96 11.14 7.49
CA ASN A 408 -30.79 10.01 6.59
C ASN A 408 -29.49 10.19 5.79
N SER A 409 -28.35 10.06 6.46
CA SER A 409 -27.04 10.06 5.79
C SER A 409 -26.20 8.86 6.21
N ALA A 410 -25.67 8.15 5.22
CA ALA A 410 -24.61 7.16 5.41
C ALA A 410 -23.35 7.83 6.03
N PRO A 411 -22.47 7.05 6.70
CA PRO A 411 -21.15 7.55 7.08
C PRO A 411 -20.41 8.01 5.81
N THR A 412 -19.92 9.25 5.82
CA THR A 412 -19.33 9.90 4.63
C THR A 412 -17.94 10.46 4.89
N ALA A 413 -17.61 10.81 6.14
CA ALA A 413 -16.28 11.24 6.55
C ALA A 413 -15.62 10.20 7.45
N THR A 414 -14.29 10.27 7.58
CA THR A 414 -13.50 9.30 8.36
C THR A 414 -14.00 9.18 9.80
N ILE A 415 -14.32 10.31 10.43
CA ILE A 415 -14.86 10.36 11.80
C ILE A 415 -16.19 9.59 11.95
N ASP A 416 -17.02 9.57 10.91
CA ASP A 416 -18.30 8.84 10.94
C ASP A 416 -18.04 7.33 11.00
N PHE A 417 -17.06 6.83 10.22
CA PHE A 417 -16.64 5.43 10.24
C PHE A 417 -16.00 5.03 11.57
N MET A 418 -15.21 5.91 12.18
CA MET A 418 -14.59 5.67 13.49
C MET A 418 -15.65 5.54 14.58
N GLU A 419 -16.72 6.33 14.52
CA GLU A 419 -17.85 6.18 15.42
C GLU A 419 -18.49 4.79 15.34
N VAL A 420 -18.74 4.32 14.11
CA VAL A 420 -19.29 2.98 13.86
C VAL A 420 -18.34 1.91 14.39
N PHE A 421 -17.03 2.07 14.13
CA PHE A 421 -16.00 1.14 14.56
C PHE A 421 -15.97 1.01 16.08
N GLU A 422 -15.91 2.12 16.80
CA GLU A 422 -15.77 2.10 18.24
C GLU A 422 -16.97 1.42 18.92
N HIS A 423 -18.18 1.63 18.41
CA HIS A 423 -19.34 0.92 18.92
C HIS A 423 -19.30 -0.56 18.60
N ALA A 424 -19.01 -0.93 17.34
CA ALA A 424 -18.90 -2.32 16.94
C ALA A 424 -17.87 -3.05 17.81
N ASN A 425 -16.72 -2.41 18.03
CA ASN A 425 -15.66 -2.89 18.89
C ASN A 425 -16.09 -2.96 20.35
N SER A 426 -16.80 -1.96 20.88
CA SER A 426 -17.31 -2.00 22.25
C SER A 426 -18.32 -3.12 22.46
N GLN A 427 -19.26 -3.31 21.53
CA GLN A 427 -20.22 -4.42 21.58
C GLN A 427 -19.53 -5.78 21.48
N TRP A 428 -18.56 -5.89 20.59
CA TRP A 428 -17.75 -7.10 20.42
C TRP A 428 -16.93 -7.41 21.68
N GLN A 429 -16.29 -6.41 22.29
CA GLN A 429 -15.50 -6.56 23.53
C GLN A 429 -16.35 -6.87 24.75
N LYS A 430 -17.48 -6.17 24.95
CA LYS A 430 -18.45 -6.49 26.03
C LYS A 430 -18.99 -7.90 25.87
N GLY A 431 -19.09 -8.36 24.64
CA GLY A 431 -19.44 -9.71 24.28
C GLY A 431 -18.26 -10.68 24.23
N ALA A 432 -17.01 -10.35 24.54
CA ALA A 432 -15.85 -11.18 24.17
C ALA A 432 -15.93 -12.66 24.64
N LYS A 433 -16.44 -12.92 25.86
CA LYS A 433 -16.73 -14.29 26.34
C LYS A 433 -17.87 -14.97 25.58
N SER A 434 -18.89 -14.21 25.19
CA SER A 434 -19.95 -14.68 24.29
C SER A 434 -19.52 -14.71 22.83
N SER A 435 -18.46 -14.00 22.44
CA SER A 435 -17.97 -13.87 21.07
C SER A 435 -17.24 -15.13 20.64
N GLU A 436 -16.46 -15.73 21.55
CA GLU A 436 -15.83 -17.03 21.31
C GLU A 436 -16.88 -18.15 21.20
N GLN A 437 -17.91 -18.10 22.06
CA GLN A 437 -19.09 -18.98 21.95
C GLN A 437 -19.90 -18.72 20.68
N TRP A 438 -20.06 -17.46 20.30
CA TRP A 438 -20.78 -17.05 19.09
C TRP A 438 -20.01 -17.46 17.85
N GLU A 439 -18.68 -17.34 17.84
CA GLU A 439 -17.82 -17.75 16.73
C GLU A 439 -17.80 -19.27 16.60
N THR A 440 -17.83 -20.00 17.71
CA THR A 440 -18.07 -21.45 17.71
C THR A 440 -19.44 -21.79 17.12
N LYS A 441 -20.50 -21.09 17.54
CA LYS A 441 -21.86 -21.26 17.01
C LYS A 441 -21.95 -20.88 15.53
N PHE A 442 -21.23 -19.86 15.08
CA PHE A 442 -21.19 -19.41 13.70
C PHE A 442 -20.43 -20.39 12.83
N ASN A 443 -19.27 -20.87 13.27
CA ASN A 443 -18.55 -21.91 12.57
C ASN A 443 -19.40 -23.18 12.45
N THR A 444 -20.12 -23.54 13.52
CA THR A 444 -21.11 -24.64 13.48
C THR A 444 -22.21 -24.36 12.45
N LEU A 445 -22.78 -23.15 12.45
CA LEU A 445 -23.82 -22.74 11.51
C LEU A 445 -23.33 -22.75 10.06
N TRP A 446 -22.11 -22.28 9.82
CA TRP A 446 -21.47 -22.23 8.52
C TRP A 446 -21.16 -23.64 8.00
N GLU A 447 -20.63 -24.52 8.84
CA GLU A 447 -20.43 -25.93 8.51
C GLU A 447 -21.75 -26.61 8.14
N LEU A 448 -22.81 -26.37 8.90
CA LEU A 448 -24.15 -26.85 8.59
C LEU A 448 -24.61 -26.29 7.23
N HIS A 449 -24.48 -24.98 7.01
CA HIS A 449 -24.85 -24.35 5.75
C HIS A 449 -24.14 -24.96 4.54
N VAL A 450 -22.82 -25.10 4.60
CA VAL A 450 -22.02 -25.72 3.51
C VAL A 450 -22.46 -27.16 3.28
N THR A 451 -22.72 -27.93 4.34
CA THR A 451 -23.19 -29.32 4.25
C THR A 451 -24.54 -29.40 3.55
N TRP A 452 -25.50 -28.58 3.98
CA TRP A 452 -26.85 -28.53 3.41
C TRP A 452 -26.86 -27.97 1.99
N GLN A 453 -25.95 -27.06 1.66
CA GLN A 453 -25.80 -26.52 0.30
C GLN A 453 -25.37 -27.62 -0.67
N LYS A 454 -24.40 -28.45 -0.28
CA LYS A 454 -23.94 -29.60 -1.08
C LYS A 454 -25.04 -30.62 -1.28
N PHE A 455 -25.81 -30.93 -0.23
CA PHE A 455 -27.00 -31.76 -0.33
C PHE A 455 -28.00 -31.20 -1.35
N LYS A 456 -28.37 -29.92 -1.23
CA LYS A 456 -29.29 -29.26 -2.16
C LYS A 456 -28.80 -29.35 -3.60
N GLN A 457 -27.53 -29.01 -3.86
CA GLN A 457 -26.92 -29.08 -5.18
C GLN A 457 -26.91 -30.51 -5.75
N GLY A 458 -26.60 -31.51 -4.93
CA GLY A 458 -26.63 -32.92 -5.34
C GLY A 458 -28.03 -33.39 -5.72
N ILE A 459 -29.05 -33.04 -4.93
CA ILE A 459 -30.46 -33.36 -5.23
C ILE A 459 -30.92 -32.64 -6.49
N GLU A 460 -30.60 -31.35 -6.65
CA GLU A 460 -30.93 -30.58 -7.86
C GLU A 460 -30.27 -31.19 -9.11
N THR A 461 -29.03 -31.66 -8.99
CA THR A 461 -28.31 -32.37 -10.06
C THR A 461 -29.02 -33.67 -10.44
N ILE A 462 -29.42 -34.48 -9.46
CA ILE A 462 -30.19 -35.72 -9.71
C ILE A 462 -31.52 -35.37 -10.40
N ARG A 463 -32.28 -34.39 -9.86
CA ARG A 463 -33.59 -33.99 -10.40
C ARG A 463 -33.48 -33.50 -11.84
N LYS A 464 -32.46 -32.71 -12.16
CA LYS A 464 -32.21 -32.15 -13.49
C LYS A 464 -32.05 -33.24 -14.56
N HIS A 465 -31.39 -34.34 -14.20
CA HIS A 465 -31.07 -35.44 -15.13
C HIS A 465 -31.97 -36.67 -14.98
N HIS A 466 -32.88 -36.70 -14.00
CA HIS A 466 -33.78 -37.82 -13.81
C HIS A 466 -34.76 -38.00 -14.99
N ARG A 467 -35.00 -39.24 -15.42
CA ARG A 467 -35.88 -39.56 -16.56
C ARG A 467 -37.30 -39.02 -16.42
N ALA A 468 -37.82 -39.00 -15.19
CA ALA A 468 -39.15 -38.48 -14.87
C ALA A 468 -39.12 -37.05 -14.30
N LYS A 469 -38.09 -36.24 -14.61
CA LYS A 469 -37.92 -34.89 -14.06
C LYS A 469 -39.17 -34.00 -14.16
N ASP A 470 -39.92 -34.11 -15.26
CA ASP A 470 -41.15 -33.34 -15.49
C ASP A 470 -42.30 -33.75 -14.55
N LYS A 471 -42.17 -34.87 -13.84
CA LYS A 471 -43.11 -35.38 -12.84
C LYS A 471 -42.63 -35.16 -11.40
N ILE A 472 -41.40 -34.68 -11.18
CA ILE A 472 -40.86 -34.44 -9.83
C ILE A 472 -41.28 -33.04 -9.38
N THR A 473 -42.39 -32.95 -8.67
CA THR A 473 -42.83 -31.72 -8.01
C THR A 473 -42.13 -31.53 -6.67
N ASN A 474 -41.98 -30.28 -6.22
CA ASN A 474 -41.62 -30.03 -4.83
C ASN A 474 -42.78 -30.48 -3.96
N ASP A 475 -42.48 -31.25 -2.92
CA ASP A 475 -43.45 -31.46 -1.85
C ASP A 475 -43.34 -30.30 -0.84
N GLU A 476 -44.36 -30.19 0.02
CA GLU A 476 -44.42 -29.17 1.08
C GLU A 476 -43.15 -29.16 1.95
N LYS A 477 -42.54 -30.33 2.15
CA LYS A 477 -41.35 -30.50 3.00
C LYS A 477 -40.11 -29.92 2.35
N TRP A 478 -39.94 -30.11 1.04
CA TRP A 478 -38.85 -29.51 0.28
C TRP A 478 -38.98 -27.98 0.24
N GLU A 479 -40.20 -27.46 0.13
CA GLU A 479 -40.44 -26.01 0.18
C GLU A 479 -40.09 -25.43 1.55
N ILE A 480 -40.50 -26.07 2.64
CA ILE A 480 -40.13 -25.67 4.01
C ILE A 480 -38.61 -25.74 4.21
N LEU A 481 -37.93 -26.80 3.74
CA LEU A 481 -36.47 -26.89 3.79
C LEU A 481 -35.84 -25.69 3.09
N GLN A 482 -36.31 -25.36 1.89
CA GLN A 482 -35.76 -24.27 1.10
C GLN A 482 -35.98 -22.91 1.77
N GLU A 483 -37.17 -22.66 2.33
CA GLU A 483 -37.45 -21.46 3.14
C GLU A 483 -36.48 -21.34 4.32
N LYS A 484 -36.34 -22.41 5.12
CA LYS A 484 -35.47 -22.43 6.30
C LYS A 484 -34.00 -22.24 5.94
N PHE A 485 -33.56 -22.85 4.84
CA PHE A 485 -32.21 -22.72 4.31
C PHE A 485 -31.94 -21.28 3.83
N ASP A 486 -32.88 -20.69 3.08
CA ASP A 486 -32.74 -19.34 2.54
C ASP A 486 -32.78 -18.28 3.66
N MET A 487 -33.62 -18.46 4.68
CA MET A 487 -33.60 -17.59 5.88
C MET A 487 -32.27 -17.64 6.62
N SER A 488 -31.70 -18.83 6.83
CA SER A 488 -30.39 -18.98 7.49
C SER A 488 -29.25 -18.47 6.61
N LYS A 489 -29.36 -18.62 5.29
CA LYS A 489 -28.42 -18.07 4.32
C LYS A 489 -28.39 -16.54 4.37
N GLN A 490 -29.55 -15.88 4.51
CA GLN A 490 -29.61 -14.43 4.69
C GLN A 490 -28.86 -13.96 5.95
N LEU A 491 -28.84 -14.75 7.04
CA LEU A 491 -28.04 -14.42 8.22
C LEU A 491 -26.53 -14.53 7.94
N ILE A 492 -26.14 -15.53 7.16
CA ILE A 492 -24.74 -15.78 6.78
C ILE A 492 -24.23 -14.74 5.77
N GLU A 493 -25.10 -14.29 4.86
CA GLU A 493 -24.82 -13.26 3.85
C GLU A 493 -25.11 -11.82 4.35
N ASP A 494 -25.15 -11.63 5.68
CA ASP A 494 -25.24 -10.34 6.37
C ASP A 494 -26.52 -9.52 6.09
N ASN A 495 -27.68 -10.16 5.86
CA ASN A 495 -28.91 -9.48 5.41
C ASN A 495 -30.18 -9.78 6.21
N ALA A 496 -30.10 -10.38 7.41
CA ALA A 496 -31.29 -10.76 8.20
C ALA A 496 -31.28 -10.32 9.68
N ASN A 497 -32.46 -9.96 10.19
CA ASN A 497 -32.76 -9.68 11.61
C ASN A 497 -32.84 -10.95 12.51
N MET A 498 -32.30 -12.09 12.08
CA MET A 498 -32.43 -13.38 12.77
C MET A 498 -31.32 -13.60 13.80
N SER A 499 -31.61 -14.28 14.92
CA SER A 499 -30.58 -14.71 15.86
C SER A 499 -29.82 -15.94 15.36
N ILE A 500 -28.55 -16.10 15.76
CA ILE A 500 -27.76 -17.28 15.39
C ILE A 500 -28.36 -18.58 15.97
N GLU A 501 -28.97 -18.50 17.15
CA GLU A 501 -29.67 -19.62 17.77
C GLU A 501 -30.87 -20.07 16.94
N ASP A 502 -31.64 -19.13 16.38
CA ASP A 502 -32.79 -19.47 15.54
C ASP A 502 -32.36 -20.01 14.17
N ALA A 503 -31.25 -19.51 13.61
CA ALA A 503 -30.67 -20.09 12.40
C ALA A 503 -30.16 -21.52 12.64
N ILE A 504 -29.49 -21.77 13.76
CA ILE A 504 -29.09 -23.12 14.18
C ILE A 504 -30.33 -24.00 14.39
N ARG A 505 -31.40 -23.46 14.99
CA ARG A 505 -32.67 -24.19 15.17
C ARG A 505 -33.31 -24.58 13.84
N ASN A 506 -33.27 -23.70 12.84
CA ASN A 506 -33.74 -24.01 11.48
C ASN A 506 -32.96 -25.18 10.88
N TYR A 507 -31.63 -25.23 11.07
CA TYR A 507 -30.83 -26.36 10.60
C TYR A 507 -31.05 -27.62 11.41
N ASN A 508 -31.21 -27.52 12.74
CA ASN A 508 -31.53 -28.66 13.58
C ASN A 508 -32.87 -29.29 13.18
N TRP A 509 -33.86 -28.47 12.80
CA TRP A 509 -35.11 -28.97 12.23
C TRP A 509 -34.86 -29.78 10.94
N CYS A 510 -33.96 -29.31 10.07
CA CYS A 510 -33.60 -30.05 8.85
C CYS A 510 -32.93 -31.40 9.19
N VAL A 511 -32.07 -31.43 10.22
CA VAL A 511 -31.42 -32.65 10.72
C VAL A 511 -32.42 -33.62 11.33
N GLU A 512 -33.38 -33.12 12.13
CA GLU A 512 -34.46 -33.93 12.69
C GLU A 512 -35.31 -34.59 11.60
N TYR A 513 -35.53 -33.88 10.49
CA TYR A 513 -36.43 -34.32 9.44
C TYR A 513 -35.78 -35.27 8.43
N PHE A 514 -34.60 -34.91 7.92
CA PHE A 514 -33.91 -35.65 6.84
C PHE A 514 -32.73 -36.49 7.36
N GLY A 515 -32.44 -36.44 8.67
CA GLY A 515 -31.30 -37.09 9.29
C GLY A 515 -30.03 -36.23 9.24
N ASP A 516 -29.00 -36.66 9.98
CA ASP A 516 -27.69 -36.02 9.91
C ASP A 516 -26.99 -36.37 8.59
N ILE A 517 -27.03 -35.45 7.65
CA ILE A 517 -26.45 -35.62 6.32
C ILE A 517 -24.92 -35.42 6.29
N LYS A 518 -24.27 -35.08 7.41
CA LYS A 518 -22.81 -34.88 7.45
C LYS A 518 -22.04 -36.09 6.97
N GLU A 519 -22.47 -37.29 7.35
CA GLU A 519 -21.81 -38.54 6.92
C GLU A 519 -21.98 -38.80 5.42
N CYS A 520 -23.06 -38.31 4.81
CA CYS A 520 -23.39 -38.53 3.40
C CYS A 520 -22.94 -37.38 2.49
N VAL A 521 -22.39 -36.27 3.03
CA VAL A 521 -22.06 -35.07 2.26
C VAL A 521 -21.09 -35.35 1.09
N HIS A 522 -20.15 -36.28 1.31
CA HIS A 522 -19.18 -36.69 0.31
C HIS A 522 -19.82 -37.37 -0.91
N ILE A 523 -20.96 -38.05 -0.72
CA ILE A 523 -21.73 -38.67 -1.80
C ILE A 523 -22.31 -37.59 -2.71
N PHE A 524 -22.86 -36.51 -2.12
CA PHE A 524 -23.40 -35.38 -2.88
C PHE A 524 -22.31 -34.62 -3.63
N ASP A 525 -21.13 -34.43 -3.02
CA ASP A 525 -19.98 -33.88 -3.73
C ASP A 525 -19.59 -34.74 -4.94
N LEU A 526 -19.58 -36.07 -4.80
CA LEU A 526 -19.30 -36.98 -5.90
C LEU A 526 -20.36 -36.88 -7.01
N ILE A 527 -21.64 -36.72 -6.65
CA ILE A 527 -22.74 -36.52 -7.60
C ILE A 527 -22.52 -35.24 -8.41
N VAL A 528 -22.30 -34.11 -7.73
CA VAL A 528 -22.09 -32.80 -8.37
C VAL A 528 -20.86 -32.83 -9.28
N ASN A 529 -19.75 -33.39 -8.80
CA ASN A 529 -18.50 -33.46 -9.57
C ASN A 529 -18.55 -34.43 -10.76
N ASN A 530 -19.52 -35.36 -10.79
CA ASN A 530 -19.70 -36.32 -11.89
C ASN A 530 -20.99 -36.06 -12.69
N GLU A 531 -21.53 -34.85 -12.68
CA GLU A 531 -22.78 -34.49 -13.37
C GLU A 531 -22.80 -34.96 -14.84
N GLN A 532 -21.72 -34.77 -15.60
CA GLN A 532 -21.63 -35.20 -17.02
C GLN A 532 -21.80 -36.72 -17.20
N LYS A 533 -21.25 -37.52 -16.28
CA LYS A 533 -21.38 -38.98 -16.33
C LYS A 533 -22.81 -39.40 -15.98
N ILE A 534 -23.42 -38.75 -14.99
CA ILE A 534 -24.82 -38.97 -14.61
C ILE A 534 -25.74 -38.64 -15.79
N GLN A 535 -25.52 -37.51 -16.45
CA GLN A 535 -26.26 -37.13 -17.65
C GLN A 535 -26.13 -38.18 -18.76
N THR A 536 -24.93 -38.70 -19.00
CA THR A 536 -24.67 -39.73 -20.02
C THR A 536 -25.42 -41.01 -19.70
N ILE A 537 -25.40 -41.47 -18.44
CA ILE A 537 -26.13 -42.66 -18.00
C ILE A 537 -27.64 -42.44 -18.15
N ALA A 538 -28.15 -41.31 -17.69
CA ALA A 538 -29.58 -41.00 -17.75
C ALA A 538 -30.11 -40.80 -19.18
N SER A 539 -29.24 -40.48 -20.14
CA SER A 539 -29.61 -40.32 -21.56
C SER A 539 -29.51 -41.63 -22.36
N ASN A 540 -28.90 -42.68 -21.77
CA ASN A 540 -28.72 -43.99 -22.40
C ASN A 540 -29.80 -45.03 -22.01
N GLU A 541 -30.76 -44.66 -21.15
CA GLU A 541 -31.98 -45.44 -20.76
C GLU A 541 -33.27 -44.85 -21.34
#